data_AF-A0A2E6BCI7-F1
#
_entry.id   AF-A0A2E6BCI7-F1
#
_cell.length_a   1.000
_cell.length_b   1.000
_cell.length_c   1.000
_cell.angle_alpha   90.00
_cell.angle_beta   90.00
_cell.angle_gamma   90.00
#
_symmetry.space_group_name_H-M   'P 1'
#
loop_
_entity.id
_entity.type
_entity.pdbx_description
1 polymer ?
#
loop_
_entity_poly.entity_id
_entity_poly.type
_entity_poly.pdbx_seq_one_letter_code
_entity_poly.pdbx_strand_id
1 'polypeptide(L)'
;MNFELTKTRFSCRAMLLSALCLSALLSWQSGHAQSSEEAEEEPEPIEFPSNLADRLAPLTEEEMAFLSDPSMTRSYAETPEELFEALEKRSPEEVKAYVQAMMWVREQRPFQEGVDEAFIPLNIDSPDFNAWTVRRPRSFDPEREDGPISLGRYMGGNGGIPTFAGAPVALTPEDLAAGDVDVAIVGAPLNMGSGWRDADHGPLALRLRGGMAGNDQYTQVNASSVLNIVDYGDIAIDNDSTERSMQHVREVVREIANTGAIPFIIGGDHSLEYPNVAAMVDVYGKGNVGVIHFDAHYDVGRDSPHYISHGQPIYRLLREDLITGADYIQVGLRSGSPNERIYRWMREEGFKYHSMAEVERYGWDYVMERVLAEAKGDGRYLYISFDVDVLDPSYIAGTGTPVAGGMTPRESIPIIRRLCAEDQVIGFDLVEVAPALDPAYTTALHSAAIVKACLTGIAMRAEGIDEPHYLNPVSLDHAQDDYHARNAPDESAEP
;
A
#
# COMPACT_ATOMS: atom_id res chain seq x y z
N MET A 1 31.97 57.66 -23.06
CA MET A 1 32.25 58.43 -21.83
C MET A 1 31.66 57.65 -20.67
N ASN A 2 32.48 57.42 -19.65
CA ASN A 2 32.19 56.96 -18.28
C ASN A 2 31.10 55.91 -18.03
N PHE A 3 31.56 54.72 -17.61
CA PHE A 3 30.88 53.90 -16.60
C PHE A 3 30.64 54.74 -15.33
N GLU A 4 29.52 54.51 -14.64
CA GLU A 4 29.47 54.76 -13.19
C GLU A 4 28.59 53.72 -12.48
N LEU A 5 29.15 53.12 -11.43
CA LEU A 5 28.56 52.02 -10.66
C LEU A 5 27.85 52.55 -9.42
N THR A 6 26.52 52.54 -9.40
CA THR A 6 25.75 52.76 -8.17
C THR A 6 25.66 51.46 -7.35
N LYS A 7 26.46 51.38 -6.28
CA LYS A 7 26.39 50.29 -5.30
C LYS A 7 25.16 50.46 -4.40
N THR A 8 24.18 49.57 -4.51
CA THR A 8 23.08 49.46 -3.54
C THR A 8 23.38 48.33 -2.55
N ARG A 9 23.43 48.64 -1.25
CA ARG A 9 23.65 47.65 -0.19
C ARG A 9 22.38 46.82 0.01
N PHE A 10 22.37 45.55 -0.41
CA PHE A 10 21.41 44.58 0.10
C PHE A 10 21.93 43.98 1.40
N SER A 11 21.10 44.06 2.45
CA SER A 11 21.43 43.57 3.80
C SER A 11 21.17 42.07 3.90
N CYS A 12 22.12 41.30 4.44
CA CYS A 12 21.91 39.90 4.79
C CYS A 12 20.87 39.77 5.91
N ARG A 13 19.60 39.54 5.54
CA ARG A 13 18.50 39.12 6.44
C ARG A 13 17.50 38.22 5.68
N ALA A 14 17.99 37.10 5.16
CA ALA A 14 17.19 36.11 4.43
C ALA A 14 17.75 34.67 4.56
N MET A 15 18.42 34.33 5.66
CA MET A 15 19.14 33.06 5.81
C MET A 15 18.99 32.44 7.22
N LEU A 16 17.84 32.68 7.85
CA LEU A 16 17.56 32.28 9.24
C LEU A 16 16.10 31.82 9.48
N LEU A 17 15.30 31.63 8.43
CA LEU A 17 13.94 31.06 8.52
C LEU A 17 13.81 29.64 7.95
N SER A 18 14.81 29.13 7.23
CA SER A 18 14.79 27.79 6.62
C SER A 18 15.28 26.66 7.54
N ALA A 19 15.78 26.98 8.74
CA ALA A 19 16.30 26.00 9.70
C ALA A 19 15.30 25.59 10.80
N LEU A 20 14.13 26.24 10.88
CA LEU A 20 13.14 26.04 11.95
C LEU A 20 11.93 25.17 11.55
N CYS A 21 11.80 24.82 10.27
CA CYS A 21 10.75 23.90 9.79
C CYS A 21 11.24 22.46 9.59
N LEU A 22 12.57 22.19 9.61
CA LEU A 22 13.12 20.85 9.41
C LEU A 22 13.18 20.01 10.69
N SER A 23 13.21 20.65 11.86
CA SER A 23 13.30 19.96 13.17
C SER A 23 11.95 19.51 13.72
N ALA A 24 10.83 19.84 13.07
CA ALA A 24 9.48 19.46 13.50
C ALA A 24 8.94 18.20 12.77
N LEU A 25 9.64 17.74 11.72
CA LEU A 25 9.25 16.59 10.89
C LEU A 25 9.98 15.30 11.26
N LEU A 26 11.04 15.37 12.07
CA LEU A 26 11.92 14.22 12.41
C LEU A 26 11.69 13.63 13.80
N SER A 27 10.82 14.23 14.63
CA SER A 27 10.61 13.83 16.04
C SER A 27 9.29 13.10 16.31
N TRP A 28 8.55 12.72 15.26
CA TRP A 28 7.22 12.06 15.36
C TRP A 28 7.10 10.76 14.54
N GLN A 29 8.21 10.23 14.00
CA GLN A 29 8.24 8.94 13.27
C GLN A 29 8.62 7.73 14.14
N SER A 30 8.79 7.91 15.46
CA SER A 30 9.23 6.86 16.39
C SER A 30 8.28 6.70 17.57
N GLY A 31 7.06 6.23 17.31
CA GLY A 31 6.14 5.85 18.38
C GLY A 31 4.78 5.33 17.89
N HIS A 32 4.32 4.25 18.54
CA HIS A 32 3.00 3.59 18.42
C HIS A 32 2.86 2.46 17.37
N ALA A 33 3.36 1.27 17.74
CA ALA A 33 2.81 -0.04 17.34
C ALA A 33 3.31 -1.16 18.29
N GLN A 34 3.04 -1.05 19.60
CA GLN A 34 3.35 -2.09 20.59
C GLN A 34 2.29 -2.19 21.70
N SER A 35 1.47 -3.25 21.64
CA SER A 35 0.75 -3.85 22.77
C SER A 35 0.77 -5.37 22.64
N SER A 36 0.35 -6.11 23.68
CA SER A 36 1.04 -7.34 24.07
C SER A 36 0.20 -8.32 24.91
N GLU A 37 0.16 -9.58 24.45
CA GLU A 37 -0.11 -10.83 25.19
C GLU A 37 0.72 -11.92 24.48
N GLU A 38 0.94 -13.12 25.03
CA GLU A 38 1.89 -13.39 26.13
C GLU A 38 3.20 -13.92 25.50
N ALA A 39 4.42 -13.75 26.03
CA ALA A 39 4.89 -13.03 27.22
C ALA A 39 6.28 -12.41 26.92
N GLU A 40 6.82 -11.63 27.87
CA GLU A 40 8.19 -11.13 27.86
C GLU A 40 9.05 -11.97 28.83
N GLU A 41 10.39 -12.03 28.65
CA GLU A 41 11.24 -12.08 29.85
C GLU A 41 10.99 -10.73 30.52
N GLU A 42 10.18 -10.72 31.60
CA GLU A 42 9.75 -9.50 32.28
C GLU A 42 10.99 -8.61 32.49
N PRO A 43 11.04 -7.41 31.88
CA PRO A 43 12.27 -6.63 31.85
C PRO A 43 12.67 -6.31 33.29
N GLU A 44 13.89 -6.72 33.68
CA GLU A 44 14.27 -6.77 35.11
C GLU A 44 13.90 -5.45 35.82
N PRO A 45 13.22 -5.53 36.99
CA PRO A 45 12.77 -4.34 37.69
C PRO A 45 13.90 -3.35 37.94
N ILE A 46 13.63 -2.07 37.72
CA ILE A 46 14.60 -0.99 37.84
C ILE A 46 15.10 -0.92 39.30
N GLU A 47 16.34 -1.34 39.54
CA GLU A 47 16.99 -1.16 40.83
C GLU A 47 17.41 0.30 41.03
N PHE A 48 16.76 1.00 41.96
CA PHE A 48 17.07 2.40 42.25
C PHE A 48 18.36 2.55 43.08
N PRO A 49 19.29 3.44 42.68
CA PRO A 49 20.51 3.68 43.44
C PRO A 49 20.21 4.31 44.81
N SER A 50 21.05 3.98 45.80
CA SER A 50 20.79 4.31 47.21
C SER A 50 20.71 5.81 47.54
N ASN A 51 21.20 6.69 46.66
CA ASN A 51 21.09 8.14 46.77
C ASN A 51 19.67 8.68 46.48
N LEU A 52 18.79 7.87 45.89
CA LEU A 52 17.38 8.19 45.69
C LEU A 52 16.48 7.74 46.85
N ALA A 53 16.97 6.94 47.80
CA ALA A 53 16.15 6.35 48.86
C ALA A 53 15.31 7.38 49.66
N ASP A 54 15.91 8.51 50.06
CA ASP A 54 15.22 9.58 50.79
C ASP A 54 14.10 10.25 49.96
N ARG A 55 14.20 10.24 48.62
CA ARG A 55 13.20 10.81 47.70
C ARG A 55 12.08 9.83 47.37
N LEU A 56 12.37 8.54 47.38
CA LEU A 56 11.41 7.47 47.11
C LEU A 56 10.60 7.09 48.36
N ALA A 57 11.11 7.39 49.57
CA ALA A 57 10.45 7.11 50.85
C ALA A 57 8.97 7.55 51.00
N PRO A 58 8.46 8.62 50.35
CA PRO A 58 7.03 8.98 50.41
C PRO A 58 6.11 8.16 49.50
N LEU A 59 6.65 7.30 48.63
CA LEU A 59 5.88 6.53 47.66
C LEU A 59 5.15 5.34 48.31
N THR A 60 3.98 4.98 47.79
CA THR A 60 3.28 3.75 48.15
C THR A 60 3.93 2.52 47.49
N GLU A 61 3.56 1.31 47.92
CA GLU A 61 4.00 0.07 47.26
C GLU A 61 3.58 0.03 45.78
N GLU A 62 2.41 0.57 45.44
CA GLU A 62 1.88 0.67 44.08
C GLU A 62 2.63 1.72 43.24
N GLU A 63 2.89 2.91 43.79
CA GLU A 63 3.70 3.96 43.16
C GLU A 63 5.15 3.47 42.92
N MET A 64 5.71 2.68 43.85
CA MET A 64 7.01 2.03 43.70
C MET A 64 7.02 0.90 42.66
N ALA A 65 5.96 0.08 42.59
CA ALA A 65 5.84 -0.98 41.59
C ALA A 65 5.74 -0.40 40.18
N PHE A 66 4.89 0.63 39.98
CA PHE A 66 4.81 1.38 38.73
C PHE A 66 6.16 1.98 38.32
N LEU A 67 6.88 2.60 39.26
CA LEU A 67 8.15 3.25 38.97
C LEU A 67 9.29 2.24 38.68
N SER A 68 9.21 1.04 39.26
CA SER A 68 10.19 -0.03 39.06
C SER A 68 10.00 -0.82 37.76
N ASP A 69 8.88 -0.66 37.05
CA ASP A 69 8.58 -1.39 35.82
C ASP A 69 9.07 -0.59 34.58
N PRO A 70 10.03 -1.11 33.79
CA PRO A 70 10.50 -0.47 32.57
C PRO A 70 9.40 -0.24 31.51
N SER A 71 8.42 -1.14 31.40
CA SER A 71 7.28 -1.02 30.48
C SER A 71 6.31 0.10 30.90
N MET A 72 6.28 0.44 32.19
CA MET A 72 5.47 1.52 32.75
C MET A 72 6.10 2.89 32.55
N THR A 73 7.43 2.95 32.64
CA THR A 73 8.21 4.21 32.71
C THR A 73 8.88 4.64 31.41
N ARG A 74 9.13 3.72 30.45
CA ARG A 74 9.86 4.02 29.19
C ARG A 74 9.31 5.20 28.38
N SER A 75 8.01 5.49 28.44
CA SER A 75 7.43 6.65 27.74
C SER A 75 7.68 8.02 28.41
N TYR A 76 8.38 8.05 29.55
CA TYR A 76 8.74 9.26 30.31
C TYR A 76 10.26 9.44 30.47
N ALA A 77 11.03 8.37 30.30
CA ALA A 77 12.49 8.33 30.24
C ALA A 77 12.88 7.08 29.43
N GLU A 78 13.72 7.23 28.40
CA GLU A 78 14.07 6.10 27.51
C GLU A 78 14.97 5.08 28.22
N THR A 79 15.72 5.55 29.21
CA THR A 79 16.67 4.75 30.01
C THR A 79 16.44 4.91 31.52
N PRO A 80 16.82 3.92 32.35
CA PRO A 80 16.83 4.06 33.81
C PRO A 80 17.65 5.26 34.30
N GLU A 81 18.77 5.57 33.64
CA GLU A 81 19.63 6.70 33.99
C GLU A 81 18.91 8.05 33.82
N GLU A 82 18.14 8.24 32.76
CA GLU A 82 17.30 9.44 32.57
C GLU A 82 16.19 9.52 33.63
N LEU A 83 15.59 8.38 34.00
CA LEU A 83 14.62 8.33 35.09
C LEU A 83 15.26 8.73 36.42
N PHE A 84 16.46 8.23 36.72
CA PHE A 84 17.21 8.62 37.91
C PHE A 84 17.55 10.11 37.91
N GLU A 85 18.06 10.65 36.79
CA GLU A 85 18.37 12.09 36.67
C GLU A 85 17.11 12.96 36.83
N ALA A 86 15.96 12.50 36.36
CA ALA A 86 14.68 13.17 36.60
C ALA A 86 14.31 13.16 38.10
N LEU A 87 14.46 12.02 38.78
CA LEU A 87 14.14 11.89 40.20
C LEU A 87 15.12 12.68 41.10
N GLU A 88 16.41 12.70 40.78
CA GLU A 88 17.43 13.43 41.55
C GLU A 88 17.18 14.94 41.63
N LYS A 89 16.64 15.53 40.56
CA LYS A 89 16.35 16.97 40.43
C LYS A 89 15.15 17.44 41.28
N ARG A 90 14.43 16.52 41.92
CA ARG A 90 13.15 16.76 42.63
C ARG A 90 13.29 16.54 44.14
N SER A 91 12.46 17.21 44.95
CA SER A 91 12.24 16.88 46.36
C SER A 91 11.46 15.56 46.52
N PRO A 92 11.41 14.95 47.73
CA PRO A 92 10.59 13.75 47.96
C PRO A 92 9.09 13.96 47.64
N GLU A 93 8.55 15.13 47.95
CA GLU A 93 7.16 15.52 47.63
C GLU A 93 6.95 15.71 46.13
N GLU A 94 7.92 16.32 45.44
CA GLU A 94 7.91 16.50 43.98
C GLU A 94 8.08 15.18 43.23
N VAL A 95 8.85 14.22 43.77
CA VAL A 95 8.93 12.85 43.26
C VAL A 95 7.58 12.16 43.38
N LYS A 96 6.90 12.23 44.54
CA LYS A 96 5.55 11.67 44.69
C LYS A 96 4.56 12.27 43.69
N ALA A 97 4.51 13.59 43.57
CA ALA A 97 3.66 14.27 42.59
C ALA A 97 4.00 13.88 41.14
N TYR A 98 5.29 13.64 40.83
CA TYR A 98 5.73 13.21 39.51
C TYR A 98 5.31 11.78 39.16
N VAL A 99 5.45 10.84 40.11
CA VAL A 99 4.97 9.44 39.92
C VAL A 99 3.46 9.40 39.78
N GLN A 100 2.73 10.10 40.65
CA GLN A 100 1.27 10.22 40.55
C GLN A 100 0.82 10.85 39.23
N ALA A 101 1.55 11.83 38.69
CA ALA A 101 1.28 12.39 37.36
C ALA A 101 1.54 11.38 36.23
N MET A 102 2.61 10.57 36.30
CA MET A 102 2.88 9.52 35.30
C MET A 102 1.83 8.40 35.33
N MET A 103 1.36 8.00 36.51
CA MET A 103 0.26 7.06 36.70
C MET A 103 -1.04 7.64 36.15
N TRP A 104 -1.42 8.86 36.55
CA TRP A 104 -2.62 9.54 36.06
C TRP A 104 -2.62 9.69 34.53
N VAL A 105 -1.51 10.11 33.91
CA VAL A 105 -1.41 10.18 32.44
C VAL A 105 -1.63 8.81 31.80
N ARG A 106 -1.22 7.70 32.43
CA ARG A 106 -1.48 6.34 31.93
C ARG A 106 -2.94 5.92 32.12
N GLU A 107 -3.55 6.23 33.26
CA GLU A 107 -4.98 6.00 33.54
C GLU A 107 -5.91 6.72 32.55
N GLN A 108 -5.48 7.86 32.00
CA GLN A 108 -6.25 8.62 30.99
C GLN A 108 -6.08 8.11 29.54
N ARG A 109 -5.17 7.15 29.26
CA ARG A 109 -4.96 6.62 27.89
C ARG A 109 -6.04 5.65 27.38
N PRO A 110 -6.53 4.66 28.15
CA PRO A 110 -7.54 3.73 27.66
C PRO A 110 -8.91 4.42 27.54
N PHE A 111 -9.78 3.83 26.72
CA PHE A 111 -11.18 4.25 26.59
C PHE A 111 -11.90 4.23 27.95
N GLN A 112 -12.45 5.37 28.37
CA GLN A 112 -13.18 5.54 29.62
C GLN A 112 -14.70 5.51 29.38
N GLU A 113 -15.35 4.39 29.72
CA GLU A 113 -16.81 4.24 29.57
C GLU A 113 -17.58 5.35 30.30
N GLY A 114 -18.42 6.09 29.56
CA GLY A 114 -19.22 7.20 30.10
C GLY A 114 -18.49 8.55 30.18
N VAL A 115 -17.21 8.60 29.79
CA VAL A 115 -16.45 9.83 29.56
C VAL A 115 -16.18 10.01 28.07
N ASP A 116 -15.68 8.95 27.43
CA ASP A 116 -15.37 8.92 26.00
C ASP A 116 -16.57 8.38 25.19
N GLU A 117 -16.89 9.04 24.08
CA GLU A 117 -17.84 8.51 23.10
C GLU A 117 -17.10 7.59 22.12
N ALA A 118 -17.43 6.30 22.10
CA ALA A 118 -16.76 5.31 21.24
C ALA A 118 -16.95 5.59 19.74
N PHE A 119 -18.01 6.31 19.37
CA PHE A 119 -18.23 6.89 18.05
C PHE A 119 -19.27 8.00 18.15
N ILE A 120 -19.14 9.03 17.30
CA ILE A 120 -20.22 10.00 17.08
C ILE A 120 -21.21 9.37 16.08
N PRO A 121 -22.49 9.21 16.42
CA PRO A 121 -23.45 8.58 15.52
C PRO A 121 -23.72 9.45 14.29
N LEU A 122 -23.73 8.82 13.11
CA LEU A 122 -24.14 9.48 11.87
C LEU A 122 -25.63 9.88 11.94
N ASN A 123 -25.99 10.99 11.30
CA ASN A 123 -27.37 11.44 11.20
C ASN A 123 -28.18 10.58 10.20
N ILE A 124 -28.67 9.42 10.67
CA ILE A 124 -29.46 8.47 9.87
C ILE A 124 -30.84 9.00 9.44
N ASP A 125 -31.33 10.09 10.05
CA ASP A 125 -32.56 10.78 9.66
C ASP A 125 -32.34 11.76 8.49
N SER A 126 -31.09 11.95 8.04
CA SER A 126 -30.78 12.82 6.90
C SER A 126 -31.34 12.23 5.60
N PRO A 127 -32.14 12.99 4.82
CA PRO A 127 -32.64 12.52 3.53
C PRO A 127 -31.51 12.31 2.51
N ASP A 128 -30.36 12.97 2.72
CA ASP A 128 -29.18 12.89 1.86
C ASP A 128 -28.18 11.82 2.30
N PHE A 129 -28.49 10.99 3.31
CA PHE A 129 -27.55 10.03 3.92
C PHE A 129 -26.82 9.19 2.85
N ASN A 130 -27.54 8.56 1.92
CA ASN A 130 -26.95 7.76 0.83
C ASN A 130 -26.83 8.53 -0.51
N ALA A 131 -27.05 9.85 -0.56
CA ALA A 131 -27.14 10.59 -1.83
C ALA A 131 -25.88 10.48 -2.71
N TRP A 132 -24.72 10.20 -2.12
CA TRP A 132 -23.45 10.03 -2.81
C TRP A 132 -23.29 8.67 -3.53
N THR A 133 -24.00 7.61 -3.11
CA THR A 133 -23.98 6.28 -3.77
C THR A 133 -25.17 6.04 -4.71
N VAL A 134 -26.21 6.89 -4.66
CA VAL A 134 -27.41 6.71 -5.49
C VAL A 134 -27.06 6.89 -6.96
N ARG A 135 -27.03 5.76 -7.68
CA ARG A 135 -26.84 5.74 -9.14
C ARG A 135 -27.93 6.55 -9.83
N ARG A 136 -27.51 7.33 -10.82
CA ARG A 136 -28.40 8.02 -11.75
C ARG A 136 -29.24 6.97 -12.51
N PRO A 137 -30.59 7.02 -12.47
CA PRO A 137 -31.41 6.07 -13.21
C PRO A 137 -31.18 6.18 -14.72
N ARG A 138 -31.03 5.04 -15.42
CA ARG A 138 -30.81 4.97 -16.87
C ARG A 138 -31.83 5.77 -17.70
N SER A 139 -33.07 5.90 -17.19
CA SER A 139 -34.15 6.69 -17.81
C SER A 139 -33.96 8.20 -17.76
N PHE A 140 -32.92 8.71 -17.07
CA PHE A 140 -32.55 10.13 -17.04
C PHE A 140 -31.50 10.47 -18.10
N ASP A 141 -31.04 9.49 -18.87
CA ASP A 141 -30.02 9.63 -19.91
C ASP A 141 -30.59 9.36 -21.30
N PRO A 142 -29.92 9.79 -22.38
CA PRO A 142 -30.32 9.43 -23.74
C PRO A 142 -30.38 7.91 -23.95
N GLU A 143 -31.39 7.46 -24.69
CA GLU A 143 -31.47 6.06 -25.15
C GLU A 143 -30.23 5.69 -25.97
N ARG A 144 -29.68 4.52 -25.66
CA ARG A 144 -28.39 4.02 -26.14
C ARG A 144 -28.42 2.50 -25.96
N GLU A 145 -27.87 1.74 -26.91
CA GLU A 145 -27.63 0.30 -26.73
C GLU A 145 -26.56 0.08 -25.65
N ASP A 146 -26.71 -0.99 -24.87
CA ASP A 146 -25.76 -1.33 -23.83
C ASP A 146 -24.44 -1.80 -24.46
N GLY A 147 -23.32 -1.44 -23.83
CA GLY A 147 -21.96 -1.73 -24.31
C GLY A 147 -21.00 -0.54 -24.18
N PRO A 148 -19.69 -0.76 -24.36
CA PRO A 148 -18.67 0.28 -24.16
C PRO A 148 -18.70 1.41 -25.19
N ILE A 149 -18.46 2.64 -24.73
CA ILE A 149 -18.57 3.88 -25.51
C ILE A 149 -17.19 4.49 -25.71
N SER A 150 -16.74 4.66 -26.95
CA SER A 150 -15.49 5.40 -27.20
C SER A 150 -15.70 6.91 -27.00
N LEU A 151 -14.90 7.52 -26.10
CA LEU A 151 -14.82 8.97 -25.94
C LEU A 151 -13.70 9.60 -26.79
N GLY A 152 -13.03 8.80 -27.62
CA GLY A 152 -11.96 9.23 -28.52
C GLY A 152 -12.49 10.10 -29.66
N ARG A 153 -11.88 11.27 -29.89
CA ARG A 153 -12.24 12.15 -31.02
C ARG A 153 -11.55 11.75 -32.33
N TYR A 154 -10.40 11.11 -32.24
CA TYR A 154 -9.52 10.85 -33.38
C TYR A 154 -9.19 9.36 -33.46
N MET A 155 -9.14 8.82 -34.69
CA MET A 155 -8.92 7.38 -34.96
C MET A 155 -7.57 6.83 -34.45
N GLY A 156 -6.62 7.69 -34.07
CA GLY A 156 -5.31 7.31 -33.56
C GLY A 156 -5.18 7.32 -32.04
N GLY A 157 -6.28 7.38 -31.28
CA GLY A 157 -6.31 7.36 -29.80
C GLY A 157 -5.79 8.61 -29.10
N ASN A 158 -4.90 9.38 -29.73
CA ASN A 158 -4.32 10.59 -29.18
C ASN A 158 -5.30 11.77 -29.23
N GLY A 159 -5.76 12.20 -28.05
CA GLY A 159 -6.63 13.37 -27.85
C GLY A 159 -8.12 13.03 -27.80
N GLY A 160 -8.78 13.53 -26.76
CA GLY A 160 -10.16 13.20 -26.39
C GLY A 160 -10.41 13.54 -24.93
N ILE A 161 -11.41 12.92 -24.33
CA ILE A 161 -11.51 12.84 -22.87
C ILE A 161 -10.52 11.74 -22.42
N PRO A 162 -9.61 12.00 -21.45
CA PRO A 162 -8.67 10.99 -20.98
C PRO A 162 -9.39 9.89 -20.19
N THR A 163 -9.09 8.64 -20.54
CA THR A 163 -9.57 7.41 -19.89
C THR A 163 -8.38 6.50 -19.61
N PHE A 164 -8.52 5.55 -18.68
CA PHE A 164 -7.49 4.55 -18.41
C PHE A 164 -7.10 3.82 -19.69
N ALA A 165 -5.79 3.76 -19.97
CA ALA A 165 -5.23 3.22 -21.21
C ALA A 165 -5.76 3.82 -22.54
N GLY A 166 -6.56 4.89 -22.51
CA GLY A 166 -7.31 5.38 -23.68
C GLY A 166 -8.48 4.47 -24.10
N ALA A 167 -8.95 3.61 -23.20
CA ALA A 167 -10.00 2.63 -23.44
C ALA A 167 -11.39 3.28 -23.63
N PRO A 168 -12.35 2.57 -24.25
CA PRO A 168 -13.78 2.92 -24.17
C PRO A 168 -14.28 2.94 -22.72
N VAL A 169 -15.38 3.65 -22.48
CA VAL A 169 -16.02 3.75 -21.16
C VAL A 169 -17.22 2.83 -21.08
N ALA A 170 -17.33 2.04 -20.02
CA ALA A 170 -18.56 1.37 -19.61
C ALA A 170 -19.14 2.08 -18.38
N LEU A 171 -20.47 2.13 -18.25
CA LEU A 171 -21.17 2.89 -17.19
C LEU A 171 -22.03 2.01 -16.27
N THR A 172 -22.36 0.78 -16.70
CA THR A 172 -23.18 -0.17 -15.95
C THR A 172 -22.74 -1.62 -16.19
N PRO A 173 -23.20 -2.61 -15.39
CA PRO A 173 -22.89 -4.02 -15.60
C PRO A 173 -23.39 -4.56 -16.94
N GLU A 174 -24.51 -4.01 -17.43
CA GLU A 174 -25.04 -4.33 -18.75
C GLU A 174 -24.08 -3.88 -19.85
N ASP A 175 -23.34 -2.79 -19.68
CA ASP A 175 -22.28 -2.39 -20.62
C ASP A 175 -21.08 -3.34 -20.61
N LEU A 176 -20.71 -3.86 -19.43
CA LEU A 176 -19.63 -4.84 -19.29
C LEU A 176 -20.02 -6.16 -19.95
N ALA A 177 -21.23 -6.65 -19.68
CA ALA A 177 -21.75 -7.89 -20.24
C ALA A 177 -22.02 -7.80 -21.75
N ALA A 178 -22.57 -6.68 -22.26
CA ALA A 178 -22.81 -6.49 -23.69
C ALA A 178 -21.52 -6.24 -24.49
N GLY A 179 -20.44 -5.82 -23.82
CA GLY A 179 -19.12 -5.62 -24.41
C GLY A 179 -18.20 -6.84 -24.39
N ASP A 180 -18.64 -7.97 -23.84
CA ASP A 180 -17.79 -9.15 -23.53
C ASP A 180 -16.46 -8.71 -22.85
N VAL A 181 -16.55 -7.84 -21.83
CA VAL A 181 -15.39 -7.17 -21.23
C VAL A 181 -14.52 -8.15 -20.43
N ASP A 182 -13.23 -8.24 -20.78
CA ASP A 182 -12.24 -9.03 -20.05
C ASP A 182 -11.72 -8.29 -18.81
N VAL A 183 -11.47 -6.97 -18.93
CA VAL A 183 -10.88 -6.15 -17.86
C VAL A 183 -11.58 -4.80 -17.75
N ALA A 184 -12.07 -4.47 -16.56
CA ALA A 184 -12.64 -3.17 -16.25
C ALA A 184 -11.73 -2.42 -15.27
N ILE A 185 -11.11 -1.33 -15.73
CA ILE A 185 -10.24 -0.48 -14.91
C ILE A 185 -11.12 0.58 -14.25
N VAL A 186 -11.12 0.63 -12.92
CA VAL A 186 -11.95 1.54 -12.12
C VAL A 186 -11.08 2.31 -11.13
N GLY A 187 -11.33 3.60 -10.93
CA GLY A 187 -10.61 4.39 -9.92
C GLY A 187 -11.30 4.34 -8.56
N ALA A 188 -10.53 4.32 -7.48
CA ALA A 188 -11.03 4.41 -6.10
C ALA A 188 -10.29 5.53 -5.34
N PRO A 189 -10.72 6.81 -5.45
CA PRO A 189 -9.99 7.97 -4.93
C PRO A 189 -10.16 8.17 -3.40
N LEU A 190 -9.89 7.14 -2.60
CA LEU A 190 -9.96 7.18 -1.13
C LEU A 190 -8.57 7.40 -0.52
N ASN A 191 -8.33 8.48 0.24
CA ASN A 191 -7.01 8.83 0.82
C ASN A 191 -7.09 9.21 2.31
N MET A 192 -7.96 8.55 3.06
CA MET A 192 -8.21 8.85 4.48
C MET A 192 -7.81 7.71 5.41
N GLY A 193 -7.67 6.48 4.88
CA GLY A 193 -7.17 5.33 5.62
C GLY A 193 -5.68 5.47 5.95
N SER A 194 -4.90 6.17 5.13
CA SER A 194 -3.49 6.47 5.42
C SER A 194 -3.29 7.57 6.47
N GLY A 195 -4.31 8.40 6.70
CA GLY A 195 -4.16 9.68 7.42
C GLY A 195 -3.45 10.78 6.61
N TRP A 196 -2.97 10.45 5.40
CA TRP A 196 -2.29 11.37 4.49
C TRP A 196 -3.19 11.62 3.26
N ARG A 197 -3.60 12.87 3.05
CA ARG A 197 -4.48 13.23 1.92
C ARG A 197 -3.68 13.43 0.64
N ASP A 198 -3.14 12.33 0.09
CA ASP A 198 -2.16 12.37 -1.00
C ASP A 198 -2.44 11.41 -2.18
N ALA A 199 -3.08 10.25 -1.94
CA ALA A 199 -3.30 9.20 -2.94
C ALA A 199 -4.61 9.30 -3.78
N ASP A 200 -5.54 10.21 -3.46
CA ASP A 200 -6.84 10.36 -4.14
C ASP A 200 -6.71 10.84 -5.60
N HIS A 201 -5.61 11.52 -5.91
CA HIS A 201 -5.31 11.98 -7.26
C HIS A 201 -4.59 10.92 -8.13
N GLY A 202 -4.22 9.77 -7.56
CA GLY A 202 -3.64 8.63 -8.29
C GLY A 202 -4.44 8.15 -9.51
N PRO A 203 -5.77 7.94 -9.42
CA PRO A 203 -6.61 7.52 -10.56
C PRO A 203 -6.53 8.53 -11.72
N LEU A 204 -6.64 9.83 -11.41
CA LEU A 204 -6.55 10.89 -12.41
C LEU A 204 -5.16 10.96 -13.06
N ALA A 205 -4.09 10.83 -12.29
CA ALA A 205 -2.73 10.83 -12.81
C ALA A 205 -2.48 9.66 -13.78
N LEU A 206 -3.04 8.47 -13.50
CA LEU A 206 -2.94 7.32 -14.40
C LEU A 206 -3.81 7.47 -15.65
N ARG A 207 -5.03 8.03 -15.58
CA ARG A 207 -5.81 8.39 -16.80
C ARG A 207 -5.09 9.38 -17.71
N LEU A 208 -4.32 10.30 -17.13
CA LEU A 208 -3.50 11.26 -17.88
C LEU A 208 -2.18 10.64 -18.42
N ARG A 209 -1.85 9.41 -18.01
CA ARG A 209 -0.61 8.71 -18.38
C ARG A 209 -0.83 7.76 -19.55
N GLY A 210 -0.22 8.09 -20.70
CA GLY A 210 -0.12 7.16 -21.82
C GLY A 210 0.75 5.95 -21.51
N GLY A 211 0.38 4.79 -22.07
CA GLY A 211 1.18 3.55 -22.02
C GLY A 211 0.79 2.54 -20.94
N MET A 212 -0.37 2.68 -20.28
CA MET A 212 -0.92 1.65 -19.38
C MET A 212 -1.31 0.34 -20.09
N ALA A 213 -1.53 0.38 -21.41
CA ALA A 213 -1.75 -0.81 -22.24
C ALA A 213 -1.06 -0.63 -23.61
N GLY A 214 -1.38 -1.50 -24.57
CA GLY A 214 -0.75 -1.53 -25.89
C GLY A 214 0.40 -2.54 -26.00
N ASN A 215 1.12 -2.50 -27.13
CA ASN A 215 2.23 -3.42 -27.45
C ASN A 215 3.35 -3.41 -26.41
N ASP A 216 3.69 -4.56 -25.85
CA ASP A 216 4.93 -4.74 -25.08
C ASP A 216 6.11 -5.11 -26.00
N GLN A 217 7.26 -4.47 -25.81
CA GLN A 217 8.42 -4.71 -26.66
C GLN A 217 9.16 -6.01 -26.29
N TYR A 218 9.01 -6.54 -25.08
CA TYR A 218 9.73 -7.74 -24.65
C TYR A 218 9.03 -9.01 -25.14
N THR A 219 7.70 -9.02 -25.13
CA THR A 219 6.90 -10.20 -25.53
C THR A 219 6.26 -10.06 -26.91
N GLN A 220 6.21 -8.85 -27.48
CA GLN A 220 5.46 -8.50 -28.71
C GLN A 220 3.95 -8.76 -28.62
N VAL A 221 3.42 -9.00 -27.41
CA VAL A 221 1.97 -9.09 -27.16
C VAL A 221 1.40 -7.70 -27.00
N ASN A 222 0.27 -7.43 -27.65
CA ASN A 222 -0.47 -6.19 -27.53
C ASN A 222 -1.77 -6.44 -26.78
N ALA A 223 -1.78 -6.18 -25.47
CA ALA A 223 -2.94 -6.44 -24.62
C ALA A 223 -4.23 -5.78 -25.13
N SER A 224 -4.14 -4.58 -25.70
CA SER A 224 -5.28 -3.85 -26.29
C SER A 224 -5.78 -4.39 -27.64
N SER A 225 -5.15 -5.44 -28.17
CA SER A 225 -5.61 -6.20 -29.35
C SER A 225 -6.11 -7.60 -29.00
N VAL A 226 -5.85 -8.06 -27.76
CA VAL A 226 -6.24 -9.39 -27.27
C VAL A 226 -7.43 -9.29 -26.30
N LEU A 227 -7.47 -8.24 -25.48
CA LEU A 227 -8.45 -8.06 -24.40
C LEU A 227 -9.41 -6.90 -24.68
N ASN A 228 -10.68 -7.11 -24.36
CA ASN A 228 -11.71 -6.09 -24.25
C ASN A 228 -11.52 -5.32 -22.92
N ILE A 229 -10.77 -4.22 -22.98
CA ILE A 229 -10.46 -3.35 -21.83
C ILE A 229 -11.38 -2.13 -21.83
N VAL A 230 -11.92 -1.75 -20.67
CA VAL A 230 -12.72 -0.52 -20.47
C VAL A 230 -12.26 0.29 -19.26
N ASP A 231 -12.55 1.59 -19.29
CA ASP A 231 -12.58 2.46 -18.09
C ASP A 231 -14.01 2.45 -17.52
N TYR A 232 -14.17 2.07 -16.25
CA TYR A 232 -15.47 2.00 -15.56
C TYR A 232 -15.73 3.22 -14.67
N GLY A 233 -14.98 4.32 -14.90
CA GLY A 233 -15.10 5.55 -14.12
C GLY A 233 -14.45 5.44 -12.74
N ASP A 234 -14.91 6.27 -11.82
CA ASP A 234 -14.45 6.27 -10.43
C ASP A 234 -15.60 5.84 -9.50
N ILE A 235 -15.28 5.01 -8.51
CA ILE A 235 -16.19 4.68 -7.42
C ILE A 235 -16.43 5.96 -6.61
N ALA A 236 -17.68 6.23 -6.25
CA ALA A 236 -18.00 7.35 -5.37
C ALA A 236 -17.41 7.08 -3.97
N ILE A 237 -16.75 8.08 -3.38
CA ILE A 237 -16.13 8.02 -2.06
C ILE A 237 -16.80 9.05 -1.15
N ASP A 238 -17.10 8.65 0.09
CA ASP A 238 -17.46 9.59 1.14
C ASP A 238 -16.18 10.19 1.72
N ASN A 239 -15.86 11.42 1.33
CA ASN A 239 -14.64 12.14 1.73
C ASN A 239 -14.62 12.61 3.19
N ASP A 240 -15.65 12.27 3.98
CA ASP A 240 -15.67 12.47 5.45
C ASP A 240 -15.72 11.13 6.23
N SER A 241 -15.81 9.96 5.57
CA SER A 241 -15.69 8.64 6.23
C SER A 241 -15.18 7.52 5.33
N THR A 242 -14.00 7.01 5.71
CA THR A 242 -13.38 5.80 5.18
C THR A 242 -14.30 4.60 5.35
N GLU A 243 -14.92 4.44 6.52
CA GLU A 243 -15.76 3.29 6.90
C GLU A 243 -17.04 3.20 6.06
N ARG A 244 -17.66 4.33 5.73
CA ARG A 244 -18.82 4.39 4.83
C ARG A 244 -18.45 4.05 3.40
N SER A 245 -17.25 4.43 2.97
CA SER A 245 -16.73 4.14 1.63
C SER A 245 -16.47 2.65 1.41
N MET A 246 -15.94 1.93 2.42
CA MET A 246 -15.60 0.51 2.31
C MET A 246 -16.72 -0.38 1.76
N GLN A 247 -17.95 -0.22 2.27
CA GLN A 247 -19.08 -1.05 1.82
C GLN A 247 -19.42 -0.80 0.35
N HIS A 248 -19.39 0.47 -0.07
CA HIS A 248 -19.71 0.83 -1.45
C HIS A 248 -18.61 0.40 -2.44
N VAL A 249 -17.33 0.51 -2.06
CA VAL A 249 -16.21 -0.03 -2.85
C VAL A 249 -16.39 -1.53 -3.07
N ARG A 250 -16.64 -2.30 -1.99
CA ARG A 250 -16.89 -3.75 -2.06
C ARG A 250 -18.08 -4.07 -2.97
N GLU A 251 -19.15 -3.29 -2.92
CA GLU A 251 -20.31 -3.45 -3.82
C GLU A 251 -19.95 -3.26 -5.30
N VAL A 252 -19.22 -2.21 -5.66
CA VAL A 252 -18.88 -1.91 -7.06
C VAL A 252 -17.82 -2.88 -7.61
N VAL A 253 -16.80 -3.24 -6.83
CA VAL A 253 -15.79 -4.23 -7.24
C VAL A 253 -16.42 -5.61 -7.43
N ARG A 254 -17.32 -6.00 -6.52
CA ARG A 254 -18.09 -7.25 -6.62
C ARG A 254 -19.02 -7.25 -7.83
N GLU A 255 -19.61 -6.11 -8.15
CA GLU A 255 -20.46 -5.96 -9.34
C GLU A 255 -19.67 -6.23 -10.63
N ILE A 256 -18.47 -5.65 -10.78
CA ILE A 256 -17.59 -5.91 -11.94
C ILE A 256 -17.30 -7.41 -12.06
N ALA A 257 -16.81 -8.04 -10.98
CA ALA A 257 -16.45 -9.46 -10.98
C ALA A 257 -17.64 -10.40 -11.26
N ASN A 258 -18.87 -10.03 -10.87
CA ASN A 258 -20.08 -10.79 -11.21
C ASN A 258 -20.41 -10.81 -12.71
N THR A 259 -19.86 -9.90 -13.52
CA THR A 259 -20.00 -9.95 -14.99
C THR A 259 -19.01 -10.91 -15.65
N GLY A 260 -18.01 -11.40 -14.90
CA GLY A 260 -16.88 -12.18 -15.42
C GLY A 260 -15.66 -11.32 -15.79
N ALA A 261 -15.80 -10.00 -15.85
CA ALA A 261 -14.69 -9.07 -16.05
C ALA A 261 -13.77 -9.02 -14.82
N ILE A 262 -12.46 -8.92 -15.06
CA ILE A 262 -11.45 -8.74 -14.01
C ILE A 262 -11.44 -7.25 -13.59
N PRO A 263 -11.76 -6.89 -12.33
CA PRO A 263 -11.58 -5.53 -11.84
C PRO A 263 -10.10 -5.18 -11.68
N PHE A 264 -9.71 -4.05 -12.25
CA PHE A 264 -8.43 -3.38 -12.02
C PHE A 264 -8.71 -2.10 -11.23
N ILE A 265 -8.51 -2.12 -9.92
CA ILE A 265 -8.77 -0.98 -9.05
C ILE A 265 -7.51 -0.09 -8.98
N ILE A 266 -7.65 1.18 -9.32
CA ILE A 266 -6.54 2.13 -9.36
C ILE A 266 -6.71 3.20 -8.31
N GLY A 267 -5.64 3.46 -7.56
CA GLY A 267 -5.45 4.61 -6.69
C GLY A 267 -6.17 4.52 -5.35
N GLY A 268 -6.06 5.60 -4.58
CA GLY A 268 -6.37 5.60 -3.16
C GLY A 268 -5.27 4.97 -2.31
N ASP A 269 -5.46 5.02 -1.00
CA ASP A 269 -4.60 4.39 0.01
C ASP A 269 -4.90 2.89 0.17
N HIS A 270 -3.98 2.16 0.80
CA HIS A 270 -4.05 0.70 0.86
C HIS A 270 -5.23 0.15 1.69
N SER A 271 -6.02 0.99 2.39
CA SER A 271 -7.23 0.51 3.08
C SER A 271 -8.28 -0.09 2.12
N LEU A 272 -8.13 0.16 0.82
CA LEU A 272 -8.90 -0.43 -0.27
C LEU A 272 -8.66 -1.93 -0.50
N GLU A 273 -7.54 -2.52 -0.07
CA GLU A 273 -7.36 -3.98 -0.23
C GLU A 273 -8.47 -4.75 0.50
N TYR A 274 -8.90 -4.28 1.68
CA TYR A 274 -10.01 -4.89 2.44
C TYR A 274 -11.29 -5.06 1.60
N PRO A 275 -11.94 -4.01 1.08
CA PRO A 275 -13.15 -4.16 0.28
C PRO A 275 -12.91 -4.86 -1.06
N ASN A 276 -11.72 -4.72 -1.66
CA ASN A 276 -11.39 -5.35 -2.94
C ASN A 276 -11.27 -6.87 -2.80
N VAL A 277 -10.44 -7.37 -1.87
CA VAL A 277 -10.29 -8.81 -1.60
C VAL A 277 -11.58 -9.39 -1.06
N ALA A 278 -12.30 -8.68 -0.19
CA ALA A 278 -13.60 -9.13 0.31
C ALA A 278 -14.64 -9.29 -0.82
N ALA A 279 -14.64 -8.42 -1.82
CA ALA A 279 -15.47 -8.56 -3.02
C ALA A 279 -15.10 -9.80 -3.85
N MET A 280 -13.82 -10.16 -3.93
CA MET A 280 -13.40 -11.40 -4.59
C MET A 280 -13.85 -12.64 -3.82
N VAL A 281 -13.74 -12.62 -2.48
CA VAL A 281 -14.24 -13.70 -1.62
C VAL A 281 -15.76 -13.87 -1.75
N ASP A 282 -16.52 -12.79 -1.93
CA ASP A 282 -17.98 -12.84 -2.15
C ASP A 282 -18.36 -13.55 -3.47
N VAL A 283 -17.52 -13.46 -4.52
CA VAL A 283 -17.79 -14.04 -5.86
C VAL A 283 -17.23 -15.45 -5.99
N TYR A 284 -15.97 -15.65 -5.60
CA TYR A 284 -15.22 -16.88 -5.84
C TYR A 284 -15.20 -17.84 -4.63
N GLY A 285 -15.58 -17.35 -3.45
CA GLY A 285 -15.70 -18.12 -2.21
C GLY A 285 -14.43 -18.16 -1.37
N LYS A 286 -14.61 -18.17 -0.05
CA LYS A 286 -13.53 -18.31 0.94
C LYS A 286 -12.71 -19.58 0.70
N GLY A 287 -11.38 -19.45 0.82
CA GLY A 287 -10.41 -20.52 0.59
C GLY A 287 -10.07 -20.77 -0.88
N ASN A 288 -10.81 -20.17 -1.82
CA ASN A 288 -10.51 -20.26 -3.26
C ASN A 288 -9.72 -19.05 -3.80
N VAL A 289 -9.57 -17.97 -3.02
CA VAL A 289 -8.90 -16.72 -3.39
C VAL A 289 -7.57 -16.63 -2.66
N GLY A 290 -6.43 -16.72 -3.36
CA GLY A 290 -5.11 -16.38 -2.84
C GLY A 290 -4.75 -14.93 -3.16
N VAL A 291 -3.98 -14.30 -2.28
CA VAL A 291 -3.53 -12.91 -2.45
C VAL A 291 -2.00 -12.86 -2.46
N ILE A 292 -1.44 -12.20 -3.48
CA ILE A 292 -0.05 -11.74 -3.43
C ILE A 292 -0.06 -10.23 -3.18
N HIS A 293 0.60 -9.84 -2.11
CA HIS A 293 0.62 -8.48 -1.57
C HIS A 293 2.05 -7.93 -1.69
N PHE A 294 2.26 -7.06 -2.69
CA PHE A 294 3.54 -6.40 -2.93
C PHE A 294 3.57 -5.06 -2.18
N ASP A 295 4.39 -4.97 -1.13
CA ASP A 295 4.40 -3.83 -0.19
C ASP A 295 5.73 -3.78 0.61
N ALA A 296 6.18 -2.59 1.02
CA ALA A 296 7.23 -2.44 2.03
C ALA A 296 6.75 -2.75 3.47
N HIS A 297 5.44 -2.57 3.71
CA HIS A 297 4.72 -2.81 4.95
C HIS A 297 4.04 -4.18 4.92
N TYR A 298 3.45 -4.56 6.06
CA TYR A 298 2.87 -5.89 6.26
C TYR A 298 1.37 -5.84 6.47
N ASP A 299 0.79 -4.67 6.74
CA ASP A 299 -0.63 -4.32 6.67
C ASP A 299 -1.62 -5.22 7.42
N VAL A 300 -1.08 -6.03 8.33
CA VAL A 300 -1.77 -6.77 9.40
C VAL A 300 -1.62 -6.05 10.75
N GLY A 301 -1.65 -4.71 10.74
CA GLY A 301 -1.55 -3.87 11.92
C GLY A 301 -2.72 -4.08 12.89
N ARG A 302 -2.43 -4.07 14.19
CA ARG A 302 -3.39 -4.40 15.27
C ARG A 302 -3.32 -3.36 16.38
N ASP A 303 -4.31 -3.41 17.25
CA ASP A 303 -4.39 -2.62 18.48
C ASP A 303 -4.41 -1.08 18.29
N SER A 304 -4.53 -0.61 17.05
CA SER A 304 -4.88 0.77 16.72
C SER A 304 -6.30 1.08 17.23
N PRO A 305 -6.58 2.33 17.66
CA PRO A 305 -7.95 2.78 17.95
C PRO A 305 -8.91 2.65 16.75
N HIS A 306 -8.37 2.63 15.53
CA HIS A 306 -9.13 2.44 14.30
C HIS A 306 -9.02 0.99 13.81
N TYR A 307 -10.09 0.49 13.17
CA TYR A 307 -10.12 -0.85 12.54
C TYR A 307 -10.05 -0.81 11.02
N ILE A 308 -10.02 0.39 10.44
CA ILE A 308 -9.93 0.65 9.01
C ILE A 308 -8.89 1.77 8.86
N SER A 309 -7.72 1.41 8.37
CA SER A 309 -6.62 2.30 7.98
C SER A 309 -5.79 1.56 6.94
N HIS A 310 -4.85 2.25 6.28
CA HIS A 310 -4.06 1.63 5.23
C HIS A 310 -3.15 0.52 5.74
N GLY A 311 -2.61 0.62 6.97
CA GLY A 311 -1.78 -0.43 7.58
C GLY A 311 -2.55 -1.58 8.24
N GLN A 312 -3.85 -1.75 7.95
CA GLN A 312 -4.73 -2.75 8.58
C GLN A 312 -5.73 -3.53 7.67
N PRO A 313 -5.75 -3.44 6.32
CA PRO A 313 -6.75 -4.13 5.49
C PRO A 313 -6.72 -5.64 5.67
N ILE A 314 -5.52 -6.23 5.71
CA ILE A 314 -5.33 -7.67 5.93
C ILE A 314 -5.86 -8.07 7.31
N TYR A 315 -5.58 -7.29 8.36
CA TYR A 315 -6.11 -7.56 9.70
C TYR A 315 -7.65 -7.51 9.72
N ARG A 316 -8.26 -6.59 8.96
CA ARG A 316 -9.72 -6.53 8.84
C ARG A 316 -10.28 -7.78 8.17
N LEU A 317 -9.66 -8.25 7.08
CA LEU A 317 -10.05 -9.46 6.36
C LEU A 317 -9.96 -10.72 7.23
N LEU A 318 -8.89 -10.88 8.02
CA LEU A 318 -8.73 -11.97 9.00
C LEU A 318 -9.83 -11.91 10.07
N ARG A 319 -10.11 -10.71 10.62
CA ARG A 319 -11.07 -10.53 11.71
C ARG A 319 -12.52 -10.78 11.30
N GLU A 320 -12.85 -10.57 10.03
CA GLU A 320 -14.14 -10.96 9.45
C GLU A 320 -14.21 -12.43 9.03
N ASP A 321 -13.15 -13.21 9.24
CA ASP A 321 -13.05 -14.62 8.83
C ASP A 321 -13.30 -14.81 7.32
N LEU A 322 -12.90 -13.84 6.49
CA LEU A 322 -13.04 -13.91 5.03
C LEU A 322 -11.90 -14.72 4.38
N ILE A 323 -10.70 -14.62 4.94
CA ILE A 323 -9.46 -15.32 4.56
C ILE A 323 -8.61 -15.58 5.82
N THR A 324 -7.51 -16.31 5.64
CA THR A 324 -6.54 -16.72 6.67
C THR A 324 -5.13 -16.28 6.27
N GLY A 325 -4.16 -16.34 7.19
CA GLY A 325 -2.76 -16.00 6.86
C GLY A 325 -2.18 -16.91 5.77
N ALA A 326 -2.58 -18.18 5.74
CA ALA A 326 -2.21 -19.15 4.70
C ALA A 326 -2.69 -18.78 3.28
N ASP A 327 -3.62 -17.81 3.15
CA ASP A 327 -4.12 -17.31 1.88
C ASP A 327 -3.25 -16.19 1.28
N TYR A 328 -2.23 -15.71 2.02
CA TYR A 328 -1.34 -14.61 1.64
C TYR A 328 0.10 -15.02 1.31
N ILE A 329 0.66 -14.34 0.31
CA ILE A 329 2.10 -14.24 0.06
C ILE A 329 2.46 -12.75 0.05
N GLN A 330 3.24 -12.29 1.03
CA GLN A 330 3.72 -10.90 1.07
C GLN A 330 5.12 -10.77 0.47
N VAL A 331 5.38 -9.72 -0.30
CA VAL A 331 6.64 -9.53 -1.04
C VAL A 331 7.13 -8.10 -0.90
N GLY A 332 8.37 -7.91 -0.47
CA GLY A 332 9.04 -6.60 -0.37
C GLY A 332 9.17 -6.04 1.05
N LEU A 333 8.69 -6.77 2.07
CA LEU A 333 8.67 -6.35 3.47
C LEU A 333 10.03 -5.81 3.94
N ARG A 334 10.06 -4.55 4.41
CA ARG A 334 11.29 -3.87 4.86
C ARG A 334 11.06 -2.64 5.76
N SER A 335 9.83 -2.29 6.11
CA SER A 335 9.53 -1.14 6.99
C SER A 335 10.03 -1.36 8.43
N GLY A 336 9.74 -0.42 9.33
CA GLY A 336 10.04 -0.53 10.77
C GLY A 336 9.34 -1.68 11.50
N SER A 337 8.49 -2.45 10.82
CA SER A 337 7.90 -3.71 11.29
C SER A 337 7.59 -4.62 10.08
N PRO A 338 7.42 -5.95 10.23
CA PRO A 338 7.29 -6.72 11.46
C PRO A 338 8.53 -6.74 12.37
N ASN A 339 8.29 -6.70 13.69
CA ASN A 339 9.30 -7.11 14.68
C ASN A 339 9.28 -8.64 14.88
N GLU A 340 10.20 -9.20 15.68
CA GLU A 340 10.32 -10.65 15.88
C GLU A 340 9.00 -11.31 16.34
N ARG A 341 8.27 -10.68 17.26
CA ARG A 341 6.99 -11.19 17.77
C ARG A 341 5.93 -11.23 16.66
N ILE A 342 5.84 -10.17 15.85
CA ILE A 342 4.91 -10.13 14.71
C ILE A 342 5.30 -11.20 13.68
N TYR A 343 6.58 -11.39 13.38
CA TYR A 343 7.04 -12.49 12.50
C TYR A 343 6.71 -13.89 13.04
N ARG A 344 6.78 -14.12 14.37
CA ARG A 344 6.36 -15.38 14.99
C ARG A 344 4.87 -15.62 14.79
N TRP A 345 4.05 -14.63 15.14
CA TRP A 345 2.59 -14.71 14.92
C TRP A 345 2.22 -14.91 13.44
N MET A 346 2.86 -14.19 12.51
CA MET A 346 2.58 -14.35 11.07
C MET A 346 2.78 -15.80 10.61
N ARG A 347 3.81 -16.48 11.12
CA ARG A 347 4.04 -17.91 10.84
C ARG A 347 3.01 -18.82 11.49
N GLU A 348 2.49 -18.46 12.66
CA GLU A 348 1.45 -19.20 13.38
C GLU A 348 0.09 -19.12 12.66
N GLU A 349 -0.26 -17.96 12.10
CA GLU A 349 -1.42 -17.76 11.21
C GLU A 349 -1.22 -18.34 9.79
N GLY A 350 0.01 -18.78 9.46
CA GLY A 350 0.35 -19.43 8.19
C GLY A 350 0.79 -18.50 7.05
N PHE A 351 1.03 -17.21 7.30
CA PHE A 351 1.51 -16.28 6.28
C PHE A 351 2.82 -16.75 5.62
N LYS A 352 2.86 -16.67 4.29
CA LYS A 352 4.10 -16.71 3.52
C LYS A 352 4.56 -15.27 3.30
N TYR A 353 5.84 -15.00 3.47
CA TYR A 353 6.38 -13.66 3.29
C TYR A 353 7.85 -13.67 2.85
N HIS A 354 8.19 -12.69 2.03
CA HIS A 354 9.48 -12.51 1.37
C HIS A 354 9.98 -11.09 1.59
N SER A 355 10.69 -10.89 2.69
CA SER A 355 11.30 -9.60 3.03
C SER A 355 12.51 -9.30 2.15
N MET A 356 12.89 -8.03 2.03
CA MET A 356 14.12 -7.66 1.32
C MET A 356 15.38 -8.25 1.98
N ALA A 357 15.32 -8.66 3.24
CA ALA A 357 16.38 -9.42 3.89
C ALA A 357 16.53 -10.87 3.38
N GLU A 358 15.47 -11.48 2.84
CA GLU A 358 15.57 -12.76 2.09
C GLU A 358 16.24 -12.52 0.73
N VAL A 359 15.84 -11.45 0.02
CA VAL A 359 16.41 -11.05 -1.27
C VAL A 359 17.91 -10.74 -1.15
N GLU A 360 18.33 -9.96 -0.15
CA GLU A 360 19.75 -9.68 0.14
C GLU A 360 20.58 -10.95 0.40
N ARG A 361 19.97 -11.96 1.04
CA ARG A 361 20.66 -13.20 1.42
C ARG A 361 20.73 -14.25 0.31
N TYR A 362 19.68 -14.39 -0.49
CA TYR A 362 19.52 -15.49 -1.45
C TYR A 362 19.50 -15.03 -2.91
N GLY A 363 19.37 -13.72 -3.17
CA GLY A 363 19.27 -13.13 -4.51
C GLY A 363 17.83 -13.08 -5.02
N TRP A 364 17.53 -12.03 -5.80
CA TRP A 364 16.23 -11.75 -6.39
C TRP A 364 15.60 -12.96 -7.10
N ASP A 365 16.32 -13.54 -8.06
CA ASP A 365 15.81 -14.62 -8.92
C ASP A 365 15.34 -15.84 -8.10
N TYR A 366 16.10 -16.23 -7.07
CA TYR A 366 15.75 -17.37 -6.22
C TYR A 366 14.47 -17.14 -5.43
N VAL A 367 14.32 -15.95 -4.83
CA VAL A 367 13.14 -15.61 -4.03
C VAL A 367 11.90 -15.49 -4.92
N MET A 368 12.04 -14.95 -6.14
CA MET A 368 10.89 -14.82 -7.05
C MET A 368 10.42 -16.15 -7.65
N GLU A 369 11.32 -17.08 -7.99
CA GLU A 369 10.89 -18.45 -8.36
C GLU A 369 10.13 -19.13 -7.21
N ARG A 370 10.53 -18.85 -5.96
CA ARG A 370 9.81 -19.33 -4.77
C ARG A 370 8.42 -18.69 -4.63
N VAL A 371 8.29 -17.37 -4.79
CA VAL A 371 6.99 -16.66 -4.82
C VAL A 371 6.05 -17.28 -5.85
N LEU A 372 6.52 -17.48 -7.08
CA LEU A 372 5.74 -18.07 -8.18
C LEU A 372 5.32 -19.52 -7.89
N ALA A 373 6.22 -20.33 -7.33
CA ALA A 373 5.91 -21.71 -6.94
C ALA A 373 4.89 -21.76 -5.78
N GLU A 374 4.94 -20.80 -4.86
CA GLU A 374 3.99 -20.69 -3.75
C GLU A 374 2.62 -20.14 -4.18
N ALA A 375 2.58 -19.31 -5.24
CA ALA A 375 1.38 -18.74 -5.86
C ALA A 375 0.57 -19.77 -6.67
N LYS A 376 1.26 -20.62 -7.44
CA LYS A 376 0.67 -21.75 -8.18
C LYS A 376 0.04 -22.83 -7.30
N GLY A 377 0.27 -22.76 -5.98
CA GLY A 377 -0.27 -23.68 -5.00
C GLY A 377 -1.79 -23.77 -5.09
N ASP A 378 -2.29 -25.01 -5.06
CA ASP A 378 -3.69 -25.36 -4.80
C ASP A 378 -4.74 -24.95 -5.87
N GLY A 379 -4.32 -24.44 -7.03
CA GLY A 379 -5.23 -24.19 -8.18
C GLY A 379 -6.29 -23.11 -7.91
N ARG A 380 -5.95 -22.17 -7.03
CA ARG A 380 -6.79 -21.08 -6.57
C ARG A 380 -6.87 -19.94 -7.58
N TYR A 381 -7.86 -19.08 -7.41
CA TYR A 381 -7.91 -17.79 -8.08
C TYR A 381 -6.93 -16.84 -7.40
N LEU A 382 -6.22 -16.03 -8.18
CA LEU A 382 -5.20 -15.10 -7.69
C LEU A 382 -5.74 -13.66 -7.70
N TYR A 383 -5.65 -12.99 -6.56
CA TYR A 383 -5.72 -11.53 -6.46
C TYR A 383 -4.30 -10.98 -6.28
N ILE A 384 -3.99 -9.89 -6.95
CA ILE A 384 -2.69 -9.20 -6.80
C ILE A 384 -2.97 -7.80 -6.26
N SER A 385 -2.47 -7.53 -5.06
CA SER A 385 -2.45 -6.18 -4.50
C SER A 385 -1.04 -5.61 -4.62
N PHE A 386 -0.92 -4.39 -5.17
CA PHE A 386 0.37 -3.77 -5.46
C PHE A 386 0.43 -2.35 -4.88
N ASP A 387 1.03 -2.23 -3.71
CA ASP A 387 1.47 -0.96 -3.19
C ASP A 387 2.66 -0.47 -4.02
N VAL A 388 2.63 0.79 -4.48
CA VAL A 388 3.78 1.35 -5.20
C VAL A 388 4.99 1.60 -4.30
N ASP A 389 4.80 1.69 -2.98
CA ASP A 389 5.88 1.84 -2.00
C ASP A 389 6.75 0.58 -1.85
N VAL A 390 6.32 -0.58 -2.39
CA VAL A 390 7.18 -1.76 -2.55
C VAL A 390 8.44 -1.44 -3.37
N LEU A 391 8.34 -0.47 -4.29
CA LEU A 391 9.42 -0.01 -5.13
C LEU A 391 10.34 0.95 -4.36
N ASP A 392 11.63 0.98 -4.72
CA ASP A 392 12.55 1.92 -4.07
C ASP A 392 12.16 3.39 -4.34
N PRO A 393 12.24 4.29 -3.34
CA PRO A 393 11.93 5.71 -3.49
C PRO A 393 12.75 6.46 -4.55
N SER A 394 13.87 5.89 -5.02
CA SER A 394 14.61 6.36 -6.19
C SER A 394 13.81 6.29 -7.50
N TYR A 395 12.72 5.51 -7.52
CA TYR A 395 11.79 5.35 -8.65
C TYR A 395 10.39 5.88 -8.30
N ILE A 396 9.86 5.54 -7.12
CA ILE A 396 8.57 6.01 -6.60
C ILE A 396 8.78 7.05 -5.51
N ALA A 397 8.92 8.32 -5.91
CA ALA A 397 9.04 9.42 -4.95
C ALA A 397 7.69 9.81 -4.34
N GLY A 398 6.60 9.63 -5.08
CA GLY A 398 5.24 9.99 -4.66
C GLY A 398 4.44 8.80 -4.14
N THR A 399 4.59 8.53 -2.84
CA THR A 399 3.78 7.65 -1.98
C THR A 399 3.81 8.24 -0.56
N GLY A 400 2.82 7.92 0.29
CA GLY A 400 2.74 8.44 1.67
C GLY A 400 3.81 7.88 2.61
N THR A 401 4.20 6.61 2.44
CA THR A 401 5.07 5.85 3.36
C THR A 401 6.37 5.30 2.73
N PRO A 402 7.17 6.11 2.01
CA PRO A 402 8.32 5.59 1.26
C PRO A 402 9.40 4.93 2.13
N VAL A 403 9.73 3.66 1.86
CA VAL A 403 10.80 2.93 2.55
C VAL A 403 11.99 2.62 1.63
N ALA A 404 13.21 3.00 2.03
CA ALA A 404 14.42 2.77 1.23
C ALA A 404 14.80 1.27 1.10
N GLY A 405 15.55 0.92 0.05
CA GLY A 405 16.02 -0.45 -0.21
C GLY A 405 14.95 -1.34 -0.84
N GLY A 406 14.08 -0.75 -1.66
CA GLY A 406 12.94 -1.44 -2.29
C GLY A 406 13.25 -2.13 -3.60
N MET A 407 12.21 -2.70 -4.21
CA MET A 407 12.28 -3.34 -5.51
C MET A 407 12.51 -2.31 -6.63
N THR A 408 13.22 -2.68 -7.69
CA THR A 408 13.33 -1.82 -8.88
C THR A 408 12.21 -2.11 -9.88
N PRO A 409 11.87 -1.15 -10.78
CA PRO A 409 10.98 -1.41 -11.91
C PRO A 409 11.49 -2.52 -12.85
N ARG A 410 12.80 -2.76 -12.92
CA ARG A 410 13.40 -3.83 -13.75
C ARG A 410 13.12 -5.23 -13.20
N GLU A 411 12.97 -5.34 -11.89
CA GLU A 411 12.63 -6.57 -11.18
C GLU A 411 11.11 -6.79 -11.16
N SER A 412 10.35 -5.71 -10.91
CA SER A 412 8.91 -5.74 -10.66
C SER A 412 8.06 -5.96 -11.93
N ILE A 413 8.43 -5.33 -13.05
CA ILE A 413 7.70 -5.47 -14.33
C ILE A 413 7.69 -6.93 -14.83
N PRO A 414 8.82 -7.67 -14.91
CA PRO A 414 8.78 -9.06 -15.39
C PRO A 414 8.07 -10.01 -14.43
N ILE A 415 8.19 -9.86 -13.09
CA ILE A 415 7.52 -10.76 -12.14
C ILE A 415 5.99 -10.60 -12.20
N ILE A 416 5.47 -9.37 -12.25
CA ILE A 416 4.03 -9.12 -12.38
C ILE A 416 3.49 -9.66 -13.71
N ARG A 417 4.22 -9.44 -14.82
CA ARG A 417 3.84 -10.02 -16.12
C ARG A 417 3.78 -11.55 -16.09
N ARG A 418 4.75 -12.17 -15.42
CA ARG A 418 4.87 -13.64 -15.32
C ARG A 418 3.76 -14.23 -14.45
N LEU A 419 3.47 -13.64 -13.29
CA LEU A 419 2.31 -14.01 -12.46
C LEU A 419 1.01 -13.95 -13.26
N CYS A 420 0.74 -12.83 -13.93
CA CYS A 420 -0.49 -12.65 -14.68
C CYS A 420 -0.58 -13.53 -15.95
N ALA A 421 0.53 -14.12 -16.43
CA ALA A 421 0.55 -15.10 -17.51
C ALA A 421 0.37 -16.54 -17.02
N GLU A 422 1.09 -16.92 -15.97
CA GLU A 422 1.15 -18.30 -15.48
C GLU A 422 -0.07 -18.69 -14.61
N ASP A 423 -0.71 -17.73 -13.93
CA ASP A 423 -1.80 -17.95 -12.97
C ASP A 423 -3.14 -17.32 -13.40
N GLN A 424 -4.24 -17.76 -12.79
CA GLN A 424 -5.58 -17.22 -13.07
C GLN A 424 -5.87 -16.00 -12.17
N VAL A 425 -5.47 -14.82 -12.64
CA VAL A 425 -5.79 -13.55 -11.97
C VAL A 425 -7.29 -13.23 -12.10
N ILE A 426 -7.93 -12.92 -10.97
CA ILE A 426 -9.35 -12.54 -10.87
C ILE A 426 -9.56 -11.09 -10.45
N GLY A 427 -8.51 -10.40 -10.01
CA GLY A 427 -8.55 -8.99 -9.66
C GLY A 427 -7.15 -8.47 -9.39
N PHE A 428 -6.98 -7.16 -9.59
CA PHE A 428 -5.73 -6.47 -9.39
C PHE A 428 -6.01 -5.09 -8.79
N ASP A 429 -5.21 -4.65 -7.81
CA ASP A 429 -5.16 -3.23 -7.46
C ASP A 429 -3.75 -2.65 -7.47
N LEU A 430 -3.70 -1.33 -7.67
CA LEU A 430 -2.49 -0.53 -7.55
C LEU A 430 -2.79 0.76 -6.80
N VAL A 431 -2.24 0.87 -5.59
CA VAL A 431 -2.59 1.85 -4.55
C VAL A 431 -1.41 2.75 -4.19
N GLU A 432 -1.61 3.69 -3.26
CA GLU A 432 -0.62 4.65 -2.71
C GLU A 432 0.10 5.54 -3.74
N VAL A 433 -0.44 5.65 -4.96
CA VAL A 433 0.02 6.60 -5.96
C VAL A 433 -0.32 8.02 -5.50
N ALA A 434 0.67 8.77 -5.04
CA ALA A 434 0.52 10.14 -4.56
C ALA A 434 1.18 11.18 -5.50
N PRO A 435 0.49 11.69 -6.55
CA PRO A 435 1.10 12.54 -7.56
C PRO A 435 1.55 13.91 -7.03
N ALA A 436 0.96 14.39 -5.93
CA ALA A 436 1.35 15.65 -5.29
C ALA A 436 2.75 15.60 -4.66
N LEU A 437 3.25 14.39 -4.37
CA LEU A 437 4.56 14.11 -3.81
C LEU A 437 5.60 13.75 -4.88
N ASP A 438 5.19 13.57 -6.14
CA ASP A 438 6.04 13.23 -7.28
C ASP A 438 6.42 14.48 -8.12
N PRO A 439 7.62 15.05 -7.97
CA PRO A 439 8.04 16.23 -8.74
C PRO A 439 8.45 15.91 -10.19
N ALA A 440 8.52 14.63 -10.57
CA ALA A 440 9.21 14.17 -11.78
C ALA A 440 8.40 13.18 -12.62
N TYR A 441 7.09 13.04 -12.36
CA TYR A 441 6.15 12.08 -12.97
C TYR A 441 6.58 10.60 -12.89
N THR A 442 7.62 10.25 -12.12
CA THR A 442 8.21 8.91 -12.10
C THR A 442 7.28 7.90 -11.42
N THR A 443 6.52 8.31 -10.41
CA THR A 443 5.49 7.45 -9.79
C THR A 443 4.48 7.03 -10.84
N ALA A 444 3.82 7.99 -11.51
CA ALA A 444 2.79 7.69 -12.50
C ALA A 444 3.36 6.91 -13.71
N LEU A 445 4.61 7.15 -14.09
CA LEU A 445 5.31 6.39 -15.14
C LEU A 445 5.48 4.91 -14.75
N HIS A 446 5.99 4.63 -13.56
CA HIS A 446 6.29 3.26 -13.12
C HIS A 446 5.00 2.50 -12.76
N SER A 447 4.04 3.16 -12.11
CA SER A 447 2.69 2.64 -11.84
C SER A 447 1.99 2.16 -13.12
N ALA A 448 1.99 2.99 -14.17
CA ALA A 448 1.42 2.62 -15.47
C ALA A 448 2.16 1.43 -16.13
N ALA A 449 3.46 1.27 -15.87
CA ALA A 449 4.23 0.14 -16.37
C ALA A 449 3.92 -1.17 -15.64
N ILE A 450 3.58 -1.14 -14.34
CA ILE A 450 3.09 -2.29 -13.58
C ILE A 450 1.69 -2.72 -14.05
N VAL A 451 0.76 -1.76 -14.21
CA VAL A 451 -0.57 -2.05 -14.79
C VAL A 451 -0.44 -2.70 -16.17
N LYS A 452 0.43 -2.13 -17.03
CA LYS A 452 0.73 -2.72 -18.34
C LYS A 452 1.29 -4.13 -18.21
N ALA A 453 2.19 -4.38 -17.27
CA ALA A 453 2.79 -5.69 -17.08
C ALA A 453 1.73 -6.76 -16.81
N CYS A 454 0.77 -6.50 -15.90
CA CYS A 454 -0.29 -7.49 -15.64
C CYS A 454 -1.26 -7.63 -16.82
N LEU A 455 -1.68 -6.54 -17.46
CA LEU A 455 -2.50 -6.60 -18.69
C LEU A 455 -1.80 -7.40 -19.82
N THR A 456 -0.49 -7.25 -19.98
CA THR A 456 0.31 -8.06 -20.92
C THR A 456 0.36 -9.52 -20.50
N GLY A 457 0.47 -9.84 -19.20
CA GLY A 457 0.42 -11.21 -18.70
C GLY A 457 -0.93 -11.88 -18.96
N ILE A 458 -2.05 -11.22 -18.64
CA ILE A 458 -3.41 -11.73 -18.90
C ILE A 458 -3.59 -11.99 -20.41
N ALA A 459 -3.12 -11.08 -21.27
CA ALA A 459 -3.17 -11.25 -22.71
C ALA A 459 -2.28 -12.43 -23.20
N MET A 460 -1.06 -12.57 -22.65
CA MET A 460 -0.19 -13.71 -22.92
C MET A 460 -0.88 -15.04 -22.57
N ARG A 461 -1.53 -15.12 -21.40
CA ARG A 461 -2.31 -16.29 -20.98
C ARG A 461 -3.44 -16.61 -21.95
N ALA A 462 -4.17 -15.60 -22.41
CA ALA A 462 -5.25 -15.76 -23.40
C ALA A 462 -4.73 -16.26 -24.76
N GLU A 463 -3.52 -15.88 -25.17
CA GLU A 463 -2.84 -16.40 -26.37
C GLU A 463 -2.11 -17.74 -26.15
N GLY A 464 -2.08 -18.28 -24.92
CA GLY A 464 -1.42 -19.53 -24.57
C GLY A 464 0.10 -19.44 -24.41
N ILE A 465 0.61 -18.25 -24.09
CA ILE A 465 2.04 -17.96 -23.82
C ILE A 465 2.24 -17.94 -22.30
N ASP A 466 2.56 -19.10 -21.71
CA ASP A 466 2.78 -19.27 -20.28
C ASP A 466 4.20 -19.74 -19.93
N GLU A 467 5.15 -19.69 -20.89
CA GLU A 467 6.51 -20.15 -20.64
C GLU A 467 7.26 -19.24 -19.64
N PRO A 468 7.91 -19.81 -18.61
CA PRO A 468 8.76 -19.07 -17.69
C PRO A 468 9.81 -18.22 -18.41
N HIS A 469 9.86 -16.93 -18.04
CA HIS A 469 10.76 -15.94 -18.61
C HIS A 469 10.59 -15.69 -20.13
N TYR A 470 9.38 -15.91 -20.69
CA TYR A 470 9.12 -15.66 -22.11
C TYR A 470 9.57 -14.27 -22.57
N LEU A 471 10.42 -14.27 -23.61
CA LEU A 471 10.83 -13.11 -24.38
C LEU A 471 10.71 -13.46 -25.87
N ASN A 472 10.20 -12.54 -26.68
CA ASN A 472 10.03 -12.80 -28.10
C ASN A 472 11.39 -12.80 -28.82
N PRO A 473 11.70 -13.81 -29.67
CA PRO A 473 12.96 -13.87 -30.41
C PRO A 473 13.28 -12.62 -31.23
N VAL A 474 12.26 -11.93 -31.78
CA VAL A 474 12.43 -10.68 -32.55
C VAL A 474 13.04 -9.57 -31.69
N SER A 475 12.83 -9.59 -30.38
CA SER A 475 13.35 -8.63 -29.42
C SER A 475 14.77 -8.96 -28.92
N LEU A 476 15.29 -10.14 -29.25
CA LEU A 476 16.60 -10.63 -28.84
C LEU A 476 17.57 -10.69 -30.03
N ASP A 477 17.19 -11.39 -31.10
CA ASP A 477 18.15 -12.04 -32.00
C ASP A 477 18.64 -11.17 -33.17
N HIS A 478 18.52 -9.84 -33.08
CA HIS A 478 18.96 -8.96 -34.16
C HIS A 478 20.50 -8.98 -34.32
N ALA A 479 20.95 -9.54 -35.44
CA ALA A 479 22.37 -9.62 -35.84
C ALA A 479 23.27 -10.38 -34.84
N GLN A 480 22.73 -11.39 -34.14
CA GLN A 480 23.50 -12.21 -33.18
C GLN A 480 24.18 -13.44 -33.79
N ASP A 481 23.75 -13.90 -34.98
CA ASP A 481 24.18 -15.16 -35.65
C ASP A 481 25.71 -15.34 -35.75
N ASP A 482 26.46 -14.25 -35.84
CA ASP A 482 27.92 -14.26 -35.92
C ASP A 482 28.63 -13.59 -34.73
N TYR A 483 27.88 -13.01 -33.78
CA TYR A 483 28.46 -12.32 -32.62
C TYR A 483 28.91 -13.32 -31.56
N HIS A 484 28.00 -14.19 -31.07
CA HIS A 484 28.35 -15.16 -30.03
C HIS A 484 29.33 -16.21 -30.55
N ALA A 485 29.18 -16.66 -31.80
CA ALA A 485 30.11 -17.60 -32.41
C ALA A 485 31.54 -17.04 -32.61
N ARG A 486 31.72 -15.71 -32.68
CA ARG A 486 33.04 -15.06 -32.76
C ARG A 486 33.62 -14.65 -31.41
N ASN A 487 32.79 -14.50 -30.39
CA ASN A 487 33.17 -13.98 -29.07
C ASN A 487 32.94 -14.97 -27.92
N ALA A 488 32.59 -16.23 -28.23
CA ALA A 488 32.59 -17.32 -27.26
C ALA A 488 33.97 -17.40 -26.58
N PRO A 489 34.04 -17.57 -25.25
CA PRO A 489 35.30 -17.80 -24.57
C PRO A 489 36.01 -19.01 -25.19
N ASP A 490 37.31 -18.88 -25.45
CA ASP A 490 38.11 -20.01 -25.91
C ASP A 490 38.25 -21.01 -24.75
N GLU A 491 37.45 -22.08 -24.76
CA GLU A 491 37.50 -23.15 -23.75
C GLU A 491 38.85 -23.88 -23.70
N SER A 492 39.77 -23.63 -24.64
CA SER A 492 41.16 -24.12 -24.61
C SER A 492 42.15 -23.19 -23.90
N ALA A 493 41.72 -22.00 -23.48
CA ALA A 493 42.51 -21.11 -22.63
C ALA A 493 42.42 -21.55 -21.15
N GLU A 494 43.34 -22.43 -20.72
CA GLU A 494 43.58 -22.68 -19.29
C GLU A 494 43.97 -21.38 -18.55
N PRO A 495 43.58 -21.23 -17.26
CA PRO A 495 43.66 -19.96 -16.50
C PRO A 495 45.06 -19.48 -16.13
#